data_AF-A0A8K0KGA7-F1
#
_entry.id   AF-A0A8K0KGA7-F1
#
_cell.length_a   1.000
_cell.length_b   1.000
_cell.length_c   1.000
_cell.angle_alpha   90.00
_cell.angle_beta   90.00
_cell.angle_gamma   90.00
#
_symmetry.space_group_name_H-M   'P 1'
#
loop_
_entity.id
_entity.type
_entity.pdbx_description
1 polymer ?
#
loop_
_entity_poly.entity_id
_entity_poly.type
_entity_poly.pdbx_seq_one_letter_code
_entity_poly.pdbx_strand_id
1 'polypeptide(L)'
;MDLEWEDSARGQEYITWQELPYLKVEVKQVSAIGTSIWAIGGDRQIYLFVHSIDLPIRIKEEAFENQRWIPFEGFSSKLLPTDRPQFSSEDGLVKRIPEEIHLPSSAWAWEESSWKIEASLNGQPLDVKGWTYAVDFPANYHPQKLWSSCVRRRKWVRHRIYAAVDEWNAVEPINPNNPAEEPFVDVCVGGQDIVGAPNGHLSVWAVTAKGRVLYRQGVTAMCPEGVCWEEIAVSHEESHEVKQVGVGSMVP
;
A
#
# COMPACT_ATOMS: atom_id res chain seq x y z
N MET A 1 42.29 43.39 23.62
CA MET A 1 42.04 42.02 24.15
C MET A 1 40.55 41.84 23.97
N ASP A 2 40.20 41.67 22.70
CA ASP A 2 38.83 41.67 22.21
C ASP A 2 38.38 40.21 22.25
N LEU A 3 37.48 39.93 23.18
CA LEU A 3 36.77 38.66 23.21
C LEU A 3 35.53 38.84 22.35
N GLU A 4 35.69 38.53 21.06
CA GLU A 4 34.57 38.24 20.17
C GLU A 4 33.82 37.03 20.75
N TRP A 5 32.59 37.27 21.18
CA TRP A 5 31.64 36.22 21.47
C TRP A 5 31.15 35.70 20.12
N GLU A 6 31.71 34.59 19.66
CA GLU A 6 31.11 33.79 18.59
C GLU A 6 29.77 33.25 19.10
N ASP A 7 28.70 33.94 18.70
CA ASP A 7 27.34 33.48 18.90
C ASP A 7 27.18 32.18 18.11
N SER A 8 27.12 31.07 18.84
CA SER A 8 26.89 29.73 18.29
C SER A 8 25.44 29.66 17.81
N ALA A 9 25.19 30.23 16.63
CA ALA A 9 23.94 30.10 15.90
C ALA A 9 23.82 28.65 15.40
N ARG A 10 23.41 27.76 16.30
CA ARG A 10 22.76 26.50 15.92
C ARG A 10 21.62 26.87 14.98
N GLY A 11 21.75 26.48 13.72
CA GLY A 11 20.83 26.86 12.64
C GLY A 11 19.38 26.67 13.07
N GLN A 12 18.69 27.78 13.30
CA GLN A 12 17.24 27.80 13.32
C GLN A 12 16.79 27.55 11.89
N GLU A 13 16.26 26.36 11.62
CA GLU A 13 15.44 26.15 10.44
C GLU A 13 14.25 27.11 10.55
N TYR A 14 14.27 28.14 9.72
CA TYR A 14 13.15 29.07 9.65
C TYR A 14 11.98 28.35 9.00
N ILE A 15 10.87 28.20 9.73
CA ILE A 15 9.61 27.73 9.16
C ILE A 15 9.13 28.79 8.17
N THR A 16 9.21 28.49 6.88
CA THR A 16 8.74 29.37 5.82
C THR A 16 7.45 28.81 5.22
N TRP A 17 6.54 29.70 4.84
CA TRP A 17 5.38 29.31 4.07
C TRP A 17 5.84 28.83 2.69
N GLN A 18 5.38 27.65 2.30
CA GLN A 18 5.61 27.08 0.99
C GLN A 18 4.27 26.79 0.33
N GLU A 19 4.11 27.24 -0.92
CA GLU A 19 2.95 26.90 -1.74
C GLU A 19 3.10 25.47 -2.28
N LEU A 20 2.04 24.67 -2.16
CA LEU A 20 1.98 23.34 -2.76
C LEU A 20 1.72 23.43 -4.26
N PRO A 21 2.09 22.41 -5.06
CA PRO A 21 1.72 22.32 -6.46
C PRO A 21 0.22 22.57 -6.65
N TYR A 22 -0.11 23.40 -7.64
CA TYR A 22 -1.51 23.71 -7.93
C TYR A 22 -2.26 22.43 -8.34
N LEU A 23 -3.33 22.11 -7.59
CA LEU A 23 -4.19 20.94 -7.80
C LEU A 23 -4.93 20.94 -9.15
N LYS A 24 -4.85 22.03 -9.92
CA LYS A 24 -5.56 22.25 -11.20
C LYS A 24 -7.08 22.34 -11.08
N VAL A 25 -7.63 22.16 -9.87
CA VAL A 25 -9.00 22.49 -9.48
C VAL A 25 -8.98 23.33 -8.20
N GLU A 26 -10.06 24.09 -7.99
CA GLU A 26 -10.23 24.87 -6.75
C GLU A 26 -10.34 23.92 -5.55
N VAL A 27 -9.62 24.21 -4.46
CA VAL A 27 -9.72 23.41 -3.23
C VAL A 27 -10.89 23.92 -2.40
N LYS A 28 -11.86 23.05 -2.08
CA LYS A 28 -13.05 23.37 -1.27
C LYS A 28 -12.86 23.04 0.20
N GLN A 29 -12.12 21.98 0.49
CA GLN A 29 -11.83 21.53 1.85
C GLN A 29 -10.49 20.82 1.89
N VAL A 30 -9.81 20.92 3.03
CA VAL A 30 -8.58 20.19 3.33
C VAL A 30 -8.63 19.60 4.74
N SER A 31 -7.99 18.46 4.91
CA SER A 31 -7.62 17.88 6.20
C SER A 31 -6.21 17.33 6.07
N ALA A 32 -5.34 17.67 7.02
CA ALA A 32 -3.92 17.41 6.90
C ALA A 32 -3.36 16.76 8.17
N ILE A 33 -2.39 15.90 7.96
CA ILE A 33 -1.48 15.37 8.97
C ILE A 33 -0.04 15.58 8.50
N GLY A 34 0.95 15.30 9.36
CA GLY A 34 2.36 15.56 9.02
C GLY A 34 2.85 14.86 7.74
N THR A 35 2.28 13.71 7.38
CA THR A 35 2.71 12.92 6.21
C THR A 35 1.88 13.12 4.95
N SER A 36 0.66 13.66 5.07
CA SER A 36 -0.26 13.74 3.94
C SER A 36 -1.40 14.75 4.13
N ILE A 37 -1.94 15.21 3.01
CA ILE A 37 -3.05 16.15 2.94
C ILE A 37 -4.14 15.53 2.08
N TRP A 38 -5.35 15.49 2.61
CA TRP A 38 -6.57 15.08 1.93
C TRP A 38 -7.39 16.31 1.61
N ALA A 39 -7.82 16.44 0.35
CA ALA A 39 -8.55 17.61 -0.11
C ALA A 39 -9.78 17.23 -0.91
N ILE A 40 -10.80 18.10 -0.91
CA ILE A 40 -11.93 18.03 -1.82
C ILE A 40 -11.75 19.11 -2.88
N GLY A 41 -11.72 18.72 -4.15
CA GLY A 41 -11.66 19.64 -5.28
C GLY A 41 -13.01 20.30 -5.59
N GLY A 42 -13.01 21.30 -6.47
CA GLY A 42 -14.21 22.00 -6.93
C GLY A 42 -15.16 21.10 -7.74
N ASP A 43 -14.62 20.01 -8.27
CA ASP A 43 -15.34 18.90 -8.89
C ASP A 43 -15.94 17.90 -7.88
N ARG A 44 -15.77 18.17 -6.58
CA ARG A 44 -16.24 17.39 -5.44
C ARG A 44 -15.68 15.98 -5.37
N GLN A 45 -14.46 15.79 -5.89
CA GLN A 45 -13.68 14.56 -5.76
C GLN A 45 -12.59 14.72 -4.69
N ILE A 46 -12.13 13.60 -4.16
CA ILE A 46 -11.07 13.57 -3.15
C ILE A 46 -9.71 13.44 -3.81
N TYR A 47 -8.77 14.26 -3.34
CA TYR A 47 -7.38 14.26 -3.75
C TYR A 47 -6.48 14.05 -2.54
N LEU A 48 -5.38 13.35 -2.76
CA LEU A 48 -4.36 13.04 -1.78
C LEU A 48 -3.03 13.65 -2.21
N PHE A 49 -2.39 14.37 -1.30
CA PHE A 49 -1.00 14.80 -1.41
C PHE A 49 -0.20 14.04 -0.35
N VAL A 50 0.90 13.39 -0.75
CA VAL A 50 1.79 12.68 0.18
C VAL A 50 3.14 13.37 0.16
N HIS A 51 3.65 13.74 1.34
CA HIS A 51 4.98 14.34 1.43
C HIS A 51 6.06 13.30 1.15
N SER A 52 7.09 13.69 0.40
CA SER A 52 8.28 12.85 0.30
C SER A 52 8.93 12.67 1.68
N ILE A 53 9.44 11.47 1.90
CA ILE A 53 10.18 11.06 3.09
C ILE A 53 11.48 10.41 2.64
N ASP A 54 12.50 10.39 3.50
CA ASP A 54 13.84 9.88 3.16
C ASP A 54 13.84 8.45 2.62
N LEU A 55 12.91 7.62 3.12
CA LEU A 55 12.73 6.24 2.67
C LEU A 55 11.47 6.13 1.83
N PRO A 56 11.57 5.80 0.52
CA PRO A 56 10.39 5.69 -0.33
C PRO A 56 9.45 4.60 0.17
N ILE A 57 8.14 4.85 0.02
CA ILE A 57 7.12 3.84 0.28
C ILE A 57 7.27 2.73 -0.76
N ARG A 58 7.86 1.60 -0.33
CA ARG A 58 8.24 0.48 -1.20
C ARG A 58 7.58 -0.80 -0.71
N ILE A 59 6.80 -1.43 -1.58
CA ILE A 59 6.14 -2.71 -1.32
C ILE A 59 6.78 -3.81 -2.16
N LYS A 60 7.13 -4.92 -1.50
CA LYS A 60 7.58 -6.15 -2.16
C LYS A 60 6.37 -6.99 -2.56
N GLU A 61 6.18 -7.15 -3.86
CA GLU A 61 5.26 -8.15 -4.40
C GLU A 61 6.00 -9.46 -4.61
N GLU A 62 5.29 -10.58 -4.40
CA GLU A 62 5.86 -11.91 -4.51
C GLU A 62 4.90 -12.95 -5.07
N ALA A 63 5.49 -13.95 -5.70
CA ALA A 63 4.83 -15.15 -6.21
C ALA A 63 5.80 -16.33 -6.14
N PHE A 64 5.31 -17.50 -5.75
CA PHE A 64 6.09 -18.73 -5.71
C PHE A 64 5.72 -19.60 -6.91
N GLU A 65 6.70 -19.89 -7.77
CA GLU A 65 6.54 -20.87 -8.84
C GLU A 65 6.84 -22.27 -8.30
N ASN A 66 5.90 -23.19 -8.51
CA ASN A 66 5.87 -24.53 -7.94
C ASN A 66 6.02 -25.59 -9.02
N GLN A 67 6.83 -26.61 -8.75
CA GLN A 67 7.01 -27.76 -9.63
C GLN A 67 7.07 -29.07 -8.83
N ARG A 68 6.53 -30.13 -9.43
CA ARG A 68 6.55 -31.49 -8.87
C ARG A 68 7.48 -32.39 -9.67
N TRP A 69 8.18 -33.27 -8.97
CA TRP A 69 8.97 -34.33 -9.59
C TRP A 69 8.07 -35.42 -10.15
N ILE A 70 8.24 -35.72 -11.43
CA ILE A 70 7.56 -36.81 -12.12
C ILE A 70 8.62 -37.83 -12.53
N PRO A 71 8.41 -39.14 -12.28
CA PRO A 71 9.32 -40.18 -12.73
C PRO A 71 9.64 -40.04 -14.22
N PHE A 72 10.92 -40.15 -14.58
CA PHE A 72 11.45 -40.02 -15.94
C PHE A 72 11.36 -38.62 -16.60
N GLU A 73 10.48 -37.72 -16.16
CA GLU A 73 10.40 -36.32 -16.65
C GLU A 73 11.20 -35.33 -15.79
N GLY A 74 11.38 -35.63 -14.51
CA GLY A 74 11.99 -34.74 -13.54
C GLY A 74 11.01 -33.67 -13.02
N PHE A 75 11.52 -32.52 -12.59
CA PHE A 75 10.67 -31.43 -12.09
C PHE A 75 9.91 -30.74 -13.22
N SER A 76 8.59 -30.68 -13.08
CA SER A 76 7.66 -30.17 -14.09
C SER A 76 6.57 -29.29 -13.46
N SER A 77 5.95 -28.43 -14.26
CA SER A 77 4.76 -27.65 -13.88
C SER A 77 3.47 -28.46 -13.89
N LYS A 78 3.53 -29.74 -14.30
CA LYS A 78 2.42 -30.69 -14.18
C LYS A 78 2.22 -31.05 -12.70
N LEU A 79 1.19 -30.49 -12.09
CA LEU A 79 0.85 -30.68 -10.68
C LEU A 79 -0.33 -31.65 -10.52
N LEU A 80 -0.43 -32.28 -9.36
CA LEU A 80 -1.56 -33.15 -9.00
C LEU A 80 -2.81 -32.30 -8.69
N PRO A 81 -4.03 -32.85 -8.81
CA PRO A 81 -5.26 -32.12 -8.48
C PRO A 81 -5.31 -31.58 -7.04
N THR A 82 -4.60 -32.23 -6.11
CA THR A 82 -4.52 -31.82 -4.70
C THR A 82 -3.35 -30.89 -4.40
N ASP A 83 -2.52 -30.58 -5.39
CA ASP A 83 -1.40 -29.68 -5.22
C ASP A 83 -1.85 -28.22 -5.23
N ARG A 84 -0.98 -27.36 -4.70
CA ARG A 84 -1.10 -25.90 -4.86
C ARG A 84 -1.02 -25.47 -6.34
N PRO A 85 -1.45 -24.24 -6.68
CA PRO A 85 -1.30 -23.71 -8.04
C PRO A 85 0.16 -23.62 -8.50
N GLN A 86 0.39 -23.64 -9.83
CA GLN A 86 1.73 -23.48 -10.41
C GLN A 86 2.43 -22.20 -9.95
N PHE A 87 1.68 -21.09 -9.82
CA PHE A 87 2.15 -19.89 -9.18
C PHE A 87 1.23 -19.54 -8.02
N SER A 88 1.79 -19.37 -6.82
CA SER A 88 0.99 -19.22 -5.60
C SER A 88 1.55 -18.19 -4.62
N SER A 89 0.74 -17.86 -3.61
CA SER A 89 1.21 -17.33 -2.32
C SER A 89 2.20 -18.30 -1.65
N GLU A 90 2.91 -17.81 -0.63
CA GLU A 90 3.90 -18.58 0.12
C GLU A 90 3.35 -19.89 0.73
N ASP A 91 2.16 -19.81 1.31
CA ASP A 91 1.42 -20.94 1.89
C ASP A 91 0.88 -21.92 0.84
N GLY A 92 0.83 -21.51 -0.43
CA GLY A 92 0.29 -22.30 -1.54
C GLY A 92 -1.23 -22.26 -1.69
N LEU A 93 -1.94 -21.45 -0.90
CA LEU A 93 -3.42 -21.45 -0.86
C LEU A 93 -4.05 -20.57 -1.94
N VAL A 94 -3.36 -19.52 -2.37
CA VAL A 94 -3.88 -18.54 -3.32
C VAL A 94 -3.07 -18.58 -4.60
N LYS A 95 -3.74 -18.67 -5.75
CA LYS A 95 -3.10 -18.53 -7.07
C LYS A 95 -2.58 -17.09 -7.22
N ARG A 96 -1.29 -16.93 -7.55
CA ARG A 96 -0.65 -15.61 -7.76
C ARG A 96 0.27 -15.66 -8.97
N ILE A 97 -0.25 -15.41 -10.17
CA ILE A 97 0.55 -15.36 -11.39
C ILE A 97 1.28 -14.00 -11.47
N PRO A 98 2.61 -13.95 -11.64
CA PRO A 98 3.38 -12.71 -11.73
C PRO A 98 2.82 -11.68 -12.72
N GLU A 99 2.33 -12.13 -13.88
CA GLU A 99 1.78 -11.32 -14.96
C GLU A 99 0.36 -10.78 -14.65
N GLU A 100 -0.36 -11.39 -13.71
CA GLU A 100 -1.71 -10.96 -13.30
C GLU A 100 -1.66 -9.97 -12.10
N ILE A 101 -0.47 -9.70 -11.56
CA ILE A 101 -0.27 -8.74 -10.48
C ILE A 101 -0.10 -7.34 -11.07
N HIS A 102 -1.07 -6.47 -10.80
CA HIS A 102 -1.12 -5.10 -11.29
C HIS A 102 -0.84 -4.10 -10.17
N LEU A 103 -0.42 -2.89 -10.54
CA LEU A 103 -0.30 -1.78 -9.61
C LEU A 103 -1.70 -1.35 -9.12
N PRO A 104 -1.87 -0.96 -7.85
CA PRO A 104 -3.18 -0.58 -7.32
C PRO A 104 -3.81 0.63 -8.04
N SER A 105 -2.98 1.59 -8.44
CA SER A 105 -3.39 2.81 -9.11
C SER A 105 -2.23 3.40 -9.92
N SER A 106 -2.49 4.49 -10.64
CA SER A 106 -1.45 5.26 -11.34
C SER A 106 -0.47 5.98 -10.40
N ALA A 107 -0.78 6.06 -9.10
CA ALA A 107 0.11 6.65 -8.10
C ALA A 107 1.32 5.75 -7.79
N TRP A 108 1.28 4.50 -8.22
CA TRP A 108 2.36 3.55 -8.05
C TRP A 108 3.15 3.37 -9.34
N ALA A 109 4.43 3.02 -9.19
CA ALA A 109 5.27 2.57 -10.29
C ALA A 109 6.00 1.29 -9.88
N TRP A 110 6.31 0.44 -10.87
CA TRP A 110 7.26 -0.65 -10.64
C TRP A 110 8.67 -0.08 -10.58
N GLU A 111 9.41 -0.41 -9.52
CA GLU A 111 10.82 -0.04 -9.37
C GLU A 111 11.66 -0.77 -10.43
N GLU A 112 11.38 -2.05 -10.66
CA GLU A 112 12.04 -2.85 -11.69
C GLU A 112 11.15 -3.10 -12.90
N SER A 113 11.74 -3.16 -14.09
CA SER A 113 11.02 -3.42 -15.34
C SER A 113 10.46 -4.84 -15.44
N SER A 114 11.02 -5.80 -14.71
CA SER A 114 10.60 -7.20 -14.70
C SER A 114 10.76 -7.83 -13.33
N TRP A 115 10.05 -8.96 -13.15
CA TRP A 115 10.20 -9.82 -11.98
C TRP A 115 11.61 -10.42 -11.90
N LYS A 116 12.13 -10.52 -10.68
CA LYS A 116 13.43 -11.12 -10.38
C LYS A 116 13.26 -12.36 -9.53
N ILE A 117 14.23 -13.26 -9.61
CA ILE A 117 14.28 -14.44 -8.74
C ILE A 117 14.96 -14.03 -7.43
N GLU A 118 14.37 -14.42 -6.30
CA GLU A 118 14.97 -14.25 -4.98
C GLU A 118 16.29 -15.04 -4.90
N ALA A 119 17.35 -14.34 -4.53
CA ALA A 119 18.71 -14.89 -4.53
C ALA A 119 19.12 -15.55 -3.21
N SER A 120 18.25 -15.52 -2.18
CA SER A 120 18.57 -16.08 -0.87
C SER A 120 17.38 -16.75 -0.19
N LEU A 121 17.66 -17.74 0.65
CA LEU A 121 16.70 -18.35 1.56
C LEU A 121 17.26 -18.26 2.97
N ASN A 122 16.59 -17.53 3.87
CA ASN A 122 17.02 -17.34 5.25
C ASN A 122 18.48 -16.84 5.36
N GLY A 123 18.88 -15.93 4.47
CA GLY A 123 20.24 -15.39 4.40
C GLY A 123 21.27 -16.31 3.71
N GLN A 124 20.92 -17.53 3.35
CA GLN A 124 21.79 -18.41 2.56
C GLN A 124 21.62 -18.13 1.06
N PRO A 125 22.72 -17.94 0.31
CA PRO A 125 22.65 -17.77 -1.14
C PRO A 125 22.01 -18.99 -1.83
N LEU A 126 21.11 -18.72 -2.77
CA LEU A 126 20.55 -19.72 -3.68
C LEU A 126 21.36 -19.77 -4.98
N ASP A 127 21.12 -20.81 -5.77
CA ASP A 127 21.65 -20.86 -7.14
C ASP A 127 21.01 -19.77 -8.03
N VAL A 128 21.58 -19.56 -9.22
CA VAL A 128 21.08 -18.55 -10.19
C VAL A 128 19.62 -18.79 -10.58
N LYS A 129 19.11 -20.01 -10.43
CA LYS A 129 17.74 -20.37 -10.78
C LYS A 129 16.77 -20.20 -9.59
N GLY A 130 17.28 -19.95 -8.38
CA GLY A 130 16.54 -19.71 -7.14
C GLY A 130 15.68 -20.88 -6.67
N TRP A 131 15.98 -22.12 -7.10
CA TRP A 131 15.16 -23.26 -6.70
C TRP A 131 15.45 -23.66 -5.26
N THR A 132 14.37 -23.94 -4.54
CA THR A 132 14.38 -24.54 -3.20
C THR A 132 13.57 -25.83 -3.25
N TYR A 133 13.92 -26.79 -2.41
CA TYR A 133 13.45 -28.17 -2.53
C TYR A 133 12.84 -28.67 -1.23
N ALA A 134 11.79 -29.48 -1.33
CA ALA A 134 11.14 -30.11 -0.18
C ALA A 134 10.66 -31.52 -0.53
N VAL A 135 10.36 -32.32 0.50
CA VAL A 135 9.79 -33.67 0.35
C VAL A 135 8.34 -33.62 -0.15
N ASP A 136 7.58 -32.59 0.22
CA ASP A 136 6.26 -32.28 -0.32
C ASP A 136 5.93 -30.80 -0.07
N PHE A 137 4.85 -30.29 -0.65
CA PHE A 137 4.48 -28.88 -0.61
C PHE A 137 4.34 -28.26 0.80
N PRO A 138 3.73 -28.93 1.79
CA PRO A 138 3.60 -28.37 3.14
C PRO A 138 4.90 -28.42 3.97
N ALA A 139 5.94 -29.11 3.48
CA ALA A 139 7.18 -29.29 4.23
C ALA A 139 8.11 -28.07 4.13
N ASN A 140 9.16 -28.08 4.96
CA ASN A 140 10.20 -27.07 4.93
C ASN A 140 11.05 -27.19 3.65
N TYR A 141 11.39 -26.04 3.08
CA TYR A 141 12.20 -25.92 1.87
C TYR A 141 13.66 -25.68 2.19
N HIS A 142 14.54 -26.25 1.38
CA HIS A 142 16.00 -26.16 1.53
C HIS A 142 16.68 -25.78 0.20
N PRO A 143 17.85 -25.13 0.22
CA PRO A 143 18.57 -24.77 -1.01
C PRO A 143 19.05 -25.99 -1.81
N GLN A 144 19.50 -27.05 -1.13
CA GLN A 144 20.08 -28.21 -1.78
C GLN A 144 19.00 -29.22 -2.18
N LYS A 145 19.06 -29.71 -3.43
CA LYS A 145 18.24 -30.84 -3.87
C LYS A 145 18.71 -32.13 -3.17
N LEU A 146 17.79 -32.79 -2.49
CA LEU A 146 18.00 -34.12 -1.91
C LEU A 146 17.36 -35.19 -2.80
N TRP A 147 17.73 -36.46 -2.58
CA TRP A 147 17.14 -37.59 -3.29
C TRP A 147 15.63 -37.74 -2.98
N SER A 148 15.21 -37.32 -1.78
CA SER A 148 13.82 -37.34 -1.31
C SER A 148 13.02 -36.10 -1.74
N SER A 149 13.63 -35.16 -2.47
CA SER A 149 12.94 -33.94 -2.91
C SER A 149 11.93 -34.26 -4.02
N CYS A 150 10.64 -34.29 -3.68
CA CYS A 150 9.56 -34.52 -4.65
C CYS A 150 8.92 -33.24 -5.16
N VAL A 151 9.18 -32.10 -4.53
CA VAL A 151 8.73 -30.78 -5.00
C VAL A 151 9.87 -29.77 -4.96
N ARG A 152 9.74 -28.73 -5.78
CA ARG A 152 10.57 -27.53 -5.70
C ARG A 152 9.73 -26.28 -5.88
N ARG A 153 10.20 -25.17 -5.34
CA ARG A 153 9.67 -23.85 -5.62
C ARG A 153 10.76 -22.80 -5.77
N ARG A 154 10.49 -21.73 -6.51
CA ARG A 154 11.33 -20.52 -6.53
C ARG A 154 10.47 -19.30 -6.28
N LYS A 155 11.02 -18.31 -5.59
CA LYS A 155 10.32 -17.06 -5.25
C LYS A 155 10.66 -16.00 -6.29
N TRP A 156 9.63 -15.49 -6.95
CA TRP A 156 9.68 -14.31 -7.81
C TRP A 156 9.34 -13.09 -6.98
N VAL A 157 10.10 -12.02 -7.14
CA VAL A 157 9.95 -10.76 -6.42
C VAL A 157 10.00 -9.59 -7.38
N ARG A 158 9.20 -8.57 -7.09
CA ARG A 158 9.22 -7.28 -7.78
C ARG A 158 8.76 -6.22 -6.80
N HIS A 159 9.32 -5.02 -6.88
CA HIS A 159 8.97 -3.94 -5.96
C HIS A 159 8.17 -2.88 -6.69
N ARG A 160 7.10 -2.42 -6.03
CA ARG A 160 6.38 -1.21 -6.42
C ARG A 160 6.68 -0.11 -5.42
N ILE A 161 6.79 1.12 -5.93
CA ILE A 161 7.02 2.32 -5.13
C ILE A 161 5.83 3.27 -5.31
N TYR A 162 5.49 4.00 -4.26
CA TYR A 162 4.54 5.10 -4.39
C TYR A 162 5.27 6.27 -5.07
N ALA A 163 4.89 6.56 -6.31
CA ALA A 163 5.56 7.52 -7.18
C ALA A 163 4.93 8.93 -7.11
N ALA A 164 3.66 9.04 -6.69
CA ALA A 164 2.95 10.31 -6.58
C ALA A 164 3.23 11.08 -5.28
N VAL A 165 4.51 11.17 -4.89
CA VAL A 165 4.96 12.00 -3.77
C VAL A 165 5.16 13.44 -4.23
N ASP A 166 4.90 14.38 -3.32
CA ASP A 166 4.95 15.82 -3.56
C ASP A 166 4.10 16.29 -4.74
N GLU A 167 3.06 15.53 -5.10
CA GLU A 167 2.06 15.88 -6.10
C GLU A 167 0.66 15.47 -5.64
N TRP A 168 -0.36 16.08 -6.24
CA TRP A 168 -1.75 15.72 -5.99
C TRP A 168 -2.17 14.52 -6.83
N ASN A 169 -2.65 13.48 -6.18
CA ASN A 169 -3.23 12.29 -6.80
C ASN A 169 -4.74 12.22 -6.54
N ALA A 170 -5.52 11.86 -7.56
CA ALA A 170 -6.95 11.61 -7.38
C ALA A 170 -7.16 10.28 -6.67
N VAL A 171 -7.97 10.29 -5.61
CA VAL A 171 -8.38 9.05 -4.92
C VAL A 171 -9.60 8.48 -5.65
N GLU A 172 -9.65 7.16 -5.75
CA GLU A 172 -10.77 6.48 -6.42
C GLU A 172 -12.13 6.93 -5.84
N PRO A 173 -13.08 7.36 -6.70
CA PRO A 173 -14.41 7.76 -6.26
C PRO A 173 -15.26 6.55 -5.84
N ILE A 174 -16.42 6.80 -5.22
CA ILE A 174 -17.33 5.73 -4.78
C ILE A 174 -17.88 4.95 -5.98
N ASN A 175 -18.21 5.66 -7.06
CA ASN A 175 -18.65 5.07 -8.32
C ASN A 175 -17.68 5.49 -9.45
N PRO A 176 -16.71 4.62 -9.82
CA PRO A 176 -15.76 4.91 -10.90
C PRO A 176 -16.41 5.19 -12.26
N ASN A 177 -17.61 4.66 -12.51
CA ASN A 177 -18.32 4.86 -13.78
C ASN A 177 -19.09 6.19 -13.82
N ASN A 178 -19.43 6.76 -12.66
CA ASN A 178 -20.13 8.03 -12.56
C ASN A 178 -19.76 8.80 -11.28
N PRO A 179 -18.56 9.41 -11.21
CA PRO A 179 -18.08 10.07 -10.00
C PRO A 179 -18.96 11.23 -9.53
N ALA A 180 -19.71 11.86 -10.44
CA ALA A 180 -20.61 12.97 -10.15
C ALA A 180 -21.90 12.55 -9.44
N GLU A 181 -22.25 11.26 -9.44
CA GLU A 181 -23.46 10.76 -8.79
C GLU A 181 -23.44 10.95 -7.27
N GLU A 182 -22.24 10.87 -6.68
CA GLU A 182 -22.04 10.92 -5.24
C GLU A 182 -20.88 11.85 -4.88
N PRO A 183 -21.11 13.17 -4.93
CA PRO A 183 -20.07 14.13 -4.63
C PRO A 183 -19.75 14.15 -3.13
N PHE A 184 -18.47 14.33 -2.81
CA PHE A 184 -18.02 14.53 -1.44
C PHE A 184 -18.29 15.97 -0.97
N VAL A 185 -18.62 16.12 0.32
CA VAL A 185 -18.83 17.41 0.97
C VAL A 185 -17.90 17.65 2.15
N ASP A 186 -17.32 16.59 2.72
CA ASP A 186 -16.41 16.66 3.85
C ASP A 186 -15.42 15.50 3.83
N VAL A 187 -14.17 15.76 4.23
CA VAL A 187 -13.11 14.75 4.37
C VAL A 187 -12.26 15.09 5.60
N CYS A 188 -11.91 14.06 6.37
CA CYS A 188 -11.07 14.20 7.55
C CYS A 188 -10.08 13.04 7.66
N VAL A 189 -8.81 13.36 7.94
CA VAL A 189 -7.75 12.39 8.25
C VAL A 189 -7.26 12.59 9.70
N GLY A 190 -6.99 11.50 10.40
CA GLY A 190 -6.41 11.52 11.75
C GLY A 190 -6.15 10.13 12.30
N GLY A 191 -6.23 9.96 13.63
CA GLY A 191 -6.15 8.65 14.28
C GLY A 191 -4.76 8.02 14.30
N GLN A 192 -3.71 8.84 14.19
CA GLN A 192 -2.30 8.41 14.22
C GLN A 192 -1.93 7.75 15.57
N ASP A 193 -2.61 8.19 16.65
CA ASP A 193 -2.33 7.80 18.03
C ASP A 193 -3.34 6.77 18.58
N ILE A 194 -4.06 6.06 17.71
CA ILE A 194 -5.02 5.04 18.16
C ILE A 194 -4.24 3.87 18.78
N VAL A 195 -4.42 3.69 20.09
CA VAL A 195 -3.77 2.61 20.85
C VAL A 195 -4.18 1.25 20.28
N GLY A 196 -3.18 0.43 19.95
CA GLY A 196 -3.38 -0.91 19.40
C GLY A 196 -3.64 -0.96 17.89
N ALA A 197 -3.68 0.19 17.20
CA ALA A 197 -3.70 0.22 15.75
C ALA A 197 -2.34 -0.23 15.16
N PRO A 198 -2.31 -0.77 13.92
CA PRO A 198 -1.06 -1.06 13.24
C PRO A 198 -0.16 0.18 13.11
N ASN A 199 1.16 -0.03 13.06
CA ASN A 199 2.12 1.08 12.87
C ASN A 199 1.81 1.85 11.59
N GLY A 200 1.72 3.18 11.72
CA GLY A 200 1.42 4.07 10.60
C GLY A 200 -0.04 4.01 10.14
N HIS A 201 -0.96 3.45 10.92
CA HIS A 201 -2.40 3.50 10.66
C HIS A 201 -2.90 4.94 10.61
N LEU A 202 -3.77 5.22 9.65
CA LEU A 202 -4.48 6.49 9.55
C LEU A 202 -5.97 6.22 9.36
N SER A 203 -6.79 6.98 10.06
CA SER A 203 -8.25 6.94 9.92
C SER A 203 -8.68 8.07 9.00
N VAL A 204 -9.22 7.72 7.84
CA VAL A 204 -9.72 8.68 6.86
C VAL A 204 -11.21 8.47 6.68
N TRP A 205 -11.97 9.52 6.93
CA TRP A 205 -13.41 9.54 6.83
C TRP A 205 -13.85 10.58 5.81
N ALA A 206 -15.00 10.33 5.19
CA ALA A 206 -15.60 11.27 4.26
C ALA A 206 -17.13 11.25 4.37
N VAL A 207 -17.75 12.35 3.95
CA VAL A 207 -19.20 12.49 3.89
C VAL A 207 -19.60 12.88 2.48
N THR A 208 -20.67 12.29 1.96
CA THR A 208 -21.23 12.63 0.65
C THR A 208 -22.36 13.65 0.76
N ALA A 209 -22.71 14.29 -0.35
CA ALA A 209 -23.85 15.21 -0.43
C ALA A 209 -25.22 14.52 -0.21
N LYS A 210 -25.26 13.18 -0.11
CA LYS A 210 -26.45 12.41 0.26
C LYS A 210 -26.47 12.05 1.77
N GLY A 211 -25.51 12.54 2.54
CA GLY A 211 -25.38 12.26 3.98
C GLY A 211 -24.78 10.89 4.32
N ARG A 212 -24.20 10.19 3.34
CA ARG A 212 -23.52 8.90 3.59
C ARG A 212 -22.18 9.14 4.25
N VAL A 213 -21.88 8.36 5.28
CA VAL A 213 -20.59 8.37 5.98
C VAL A 213 -19.74 7.21 5.47
N LEU A 214 -18.53 7.55 5.06
CA LEU A 214 -17.60 6.62 4.42
C LEU A 214 -16.29 6.58 5.20
N TYR A 215 -15.73 5.38 5.30
CA TYR A 215 -14.40 5.14 5.81
C TYR A 215 -13.49 4.64 4.69
N ARG A 216 -12.30 5.24 4.52
CA ARG A 216 -11.32 4.74 3.56
C ARG A 216 -10.52 3.61 4.20
N GLN A 217 -10.73 2.40 3.71
CA GLN A 217 -10.07 1.21 4.22
C GLN A 217 -8.59 1.17 3.85
N GLY A 218 -7.77 0.61 4.75
CA GLY A 218 -6.36 0.28 4.47
C GLY A 218 -5.40 1.46 4.33
N VAL A 219 -5.78 2.67 4.76
CA VAL A 219 -4.87 3.83 4.75
C VAL A 219 -3.79 3.63 5.79
N THR A 220 -2.54 3.53 5.34
CA THR A 220 -1.38 3.37 6.21
C THR A 220 -0.18 4.14 5.65
N ALA A 221 0.88 4.29 6.45
CA ALA A 221 2.17 4.84 5.98
C ALA A 221 2.74 4.08 4.76
N MET A 222 2.40 2.80 4.59
CA MET A 222 2.84 1.98 3.46
C MET A 222 1.80 1.87 2.32
N CYS A 223 0.60 2.40 2.52
CA CYS A 223 -0.50 2.42 1.55
C CYS A 223 -1.29 3.73 1.72
N PRO A 224 -0.71 4.87 1.29
CA PRO A 224 -1.23 6.19 1.68
C PRO A 224 -2.59 6.52 1.05
N GLU A 225 -2.93 5.95 -0.11
CA GLU A 225 -4.25 6.12 -0.77
C GLU A 225 -5.33 5.15 -0.24
N GLY A 226 -4.95 4.19 0.62
CA GLY A 226 -5.83 3.12 1.06
C GLY A 226 -6.24 2.17 -0.07
N VAL A 227 -7.36 1.47 0.12
CA VAL A 227 -7.84 0.40 -0.76
C VAL A 227 -9.19 0.73 -1.36
N CYS A 228 -10.21 0.98 -0.53
CA CYS A 228 -11.57 1.25 -1.00
C CYS A 228 -12.36 2.09 0.02
N TRP A 229 -13.52 2.59 -0.41
CA TRP A 229 -14.50 3.23 0.48
C TRP A 229 -15.46 2.18 1.03
N GLU A 230 -15.66 2.19 2.35
CA GLU A 230 -16.69 1.41 3.03
C GLU A 230 -17.74 2.36 3.62
N GLU A 231 -19.02 2.06 3.39
CA GLU A 231 -20.12 2.79 3.99
C GLU A 231 -20.41 2.32 5.39
N ILE A 232 -20.44 3.28 6.32
CA ILE A 232 -20.77 3.03 7.71
C ILE A 232 -22.23 3.44 7.92
N ALA A 233 -23.05 2.46 8.30
CA ALA A 233 -24.45 2.69 8.61
C ALA A 233 -24.59 3.65 9.80
N VAL A 234 -25.30 4.76 9.59
CA VAL A 234 -25.68 5.69 10.65
C VAL A 234 -27.16 5.44 10.95
N SER A 235 -27.54 5.42 12.23
CA SER A 235 -28.93 5.18 12.63
C SER A 235 -29.84 6.28 12.07
N HIS A 236 -30.69 5.93 11.10
CA HIS A 236 -31.68 6.83 10.47
C HIS A 236 -32.96 6.98 11.31
N GLU A 237 -32.85 6.97 12.64
CA GLU A 237 -34.04 7.05 13.50
C GLU A 237 -34.75 8.41 13.39
N GLU A 238 -34.06 9.43 12.88
CA GLU A 238 -34.63 10.71 12.45
C GLU A 238 -33.88 11.21 11.19
N SER A 239 -34.49 12.12 10.43
CA SER A 239 -34.02 12.66 9.14
C SER A 239 -32.74 13.51 9.20
N HIS A 240 -31.77 13.14 10.04
CA HIS A 240 -30.52 13.86 10.20
C HIS A 240 -29.54 13.46 9.11
N GLU A 241 -29.20 14.43 8.27
CA GLU A 241 -28.20 14.27 7.22
C GLU A 241 -26.83 14.64 7.79
N VAL A 242 -25.87 13.71 7.78
CA VAL A 242 -24.49 14.02 8.20
C VAL A 242 -23.87 14.97 7.18
N LYS A 243 -23.23 16.04 7.65
CA LYS A 243 -22.57 17.04 6.80
C LYS A 243 -21.08 17.14 7.01
N GLN A 244 -20.59 16.72 8.18
CA GLN A 244 -19.19 16.86 8.59
C GLN A 244 -18.77 15.66 9.42
N VAL A 245 -17.49 15.32 9.35
CA VAL A 245 -16.82 14.32 10.15
C VAL A 245 -15.51 14.89 10.68
N GLY A 246 -15.14 14.51 11.90
CA GLY A 246 -13.91 14.92 12.54
C GLY A 246 -13.20 13.73 13.17
N VAL A 247 -11.89 13.65 12.99
CA VAL A 247 -11.03 12.67 13.64
C VAL A 247 -10.10 13.41 14.59
N GLY A 248 -10.26 13.18 15.89
CA GLY A 248 -9.37 13.77 16.90
C GLY A 248 -8.01 13.07 16.93
N SER A 249 -6.99 13.77 17.43
CA SER A 249 -5.83 13.12 18.03
C SER A 249 -6.14 12.80 19.49
N MET A 250 -5.59 11.70 20.00
CA MET A 250 -5.55 11.49 21.45
C MET A 250 -4.56 12.50 22.00
N VAL A 251 -5.05 13.60 22.57
CA VAL A 251 -4.19 14.48 23.37
C VAL A 251 -3.88 13.72 24.67
N PRO A 252 -2.59 13.51 25.02
CA PRO A 252 -2.21 12.92 26.31
C PRO A 252 -2.68 13.77 27.51
#